data_AF-A0A9P5U3H3-F1
#
_entry.id   AF-A0A9P5U3H3-F1
#
_cell.length_a   1.000
_cell.length_b   1.000
_cell.length_c   1.000
_cell.angle_alpha   90.00
_cell.angle_beta   90.00
_cell.angle_gamma   90.00
#
_symmetry.space_group_name_H-M   'P 1'
#
loop_
_entity.id
_entity.type
_entity.pdbx_description
1 polymer ?
#
loop_
_entity_poly.entity_id
_entity_poly.type
_entity_poly.pdbx_seq_one_letter_code
_entity_poly.pdbx_strand_id
1 'polypeptide(L)'
;IDDGFGDSVTGQKPVFLPTTPGIWANQDCTGCSIQPPTSDAFDGTYTAATYHPTTISNISITFDFIGTALYIFFILVNHTSSSKVTATTVANFTLDGTLVGNFTHSPNSTLPDFQFNETALVFSTFGLENATHQMVISASSPEESIFVNFDYALY
;
A
#
# COMPACT_ATOMS: atom_id res chain seq x y z
N ILE A 1 -9.55 -8.20 0.55
CA ILE A 1 -8.17 -8.70 0.77
C ILE A 1 -7.51 -7.71 1.70
N ASP A 2 -7.52 -8.04 2.98
CA ASP A 2 -6.85 -7.29 4.03
C ASP A 2 -5.34 -7.60 4.03
N ASP A 3 -4.51 -6.68 4.52
CA ASP A 3 -3.06 -6.86 4.59
C ASP A 3 -2.64 -8.02 5.53
N GLY A 4 -3.31 -8.14 6.68
CA GLY A 4 -2.92 -8.97 7.80
C GLY A 4 -3.73 -10.26 7.90
N PHE A 5 -5.01 -10.22 7.55
CA PHE A 5 -5.95 -11.34 7.51
C PHE A 5 -6.10 -11.96 6.12
N GLY A 6 -5.74 -11.23 5.07
CA GLY A 6 -5.77 -11.71 3.70
C GLY A 6 -7.15 -11.63 3.04
N ASP A 7 -7.33 -12.41 2.00
CA ASP A 7 -8.61 -12.54 1.30
C ASP A 7 -9.65 -13.23 2.20
N SER A 8 -10.80 -12.59 2.39
CA SER A 8 -11.91 -13.14 3.18
C SER A 8 -12.48 -14.46 2.66
N VAL A 9 -12.27 -14.78 1.37
CA VAL A 9 -12.77 -16.02 0.75
C VAL A 9 -11.74 -17.14 0.85
N THR A 10 -10.48 -16.88 0.52
CA THR A 10 -9.43 -17.91 0.41
C THR A 10 -8.47 -17.96 1.60
N GLY A 11 -8.40 -16.89 2.39
CA GLY A 11 -7.39 -16.68 3.44
C GLY A 11 -6.00 -16.36 2.91
N GLN A 12 -5.82 -16.23 1.58
CA GLN A 12 -4.53 -15.91 0.98
C GLN A 12 -4.15 -14.46 1.32
N LYS A 13 -2.98 -14.27 1.92
CA LYS A 13 -2.45 -12.95 2.27
C LYS A 13 -1.65 -12.36 1.12
N PRO A 14 -1.59 -11.01 1.01
CA PRO A 14 -0.64 -10.37 0.13
C PRO A 14 0.81 -10.78 0.45
N VAL A 15 1.63 -10.85 -0.59
CA VAL A 15 3.07 -11.09 -0.49
C VAL A 15 3.79 -9.76 -0.57
N PHE A 16 4.53 -9.43 0.49
CA PHE A 16 5.31 -8.21 0.61
C PHE A 16 6.79 -8.51 0.36
N LEU A 17 7.40 -7.83 -0.63
CA LEU A 17 8.80 -8.00 -0.99
C LEU A 17 9.57 -6.67 -0.88
N PRO A 18 10.86 -6.69 -0.50
CA PRO A 18 11.64 -7.87 -0.11
C PRO A 18 11.21 -8.44 1.25
N THR A 19 11.41 -9.74 1.47
CA THR A 19 11.13 -10.41 2.76
C THR A 19 12.20 -10.16 3.83
N THR A 20 13.17 -9.27 3.55
CA THR A 20 14.23 -8.93 4.50
C THR A 20 13.60 -8.31 5.76
N PRO A 21 13.94 -8.83 6.97
CA PRO A 21 13.38 -8.30 8.21
C PRO A 21 13.64 -6.80 8.37
N GLY A 22 12.61 -6.07 8.80
CA GLY A 22 12.67 -4.63 9.04
C GLY A 22 12.36 -3.74 7.84
N ILE A 23 12.10 -4.29 6.65
CA ILE A 23 11.62 -3.50 5.50
C ILE A 23 10.11 -3.24 5.62
N TRP A 24 9.33 -4.33 5.71
CA TRP A 24 7.89 -4.26 5.91
C TRP A 24 7.58 -4.42 7.39
N ALA A 25 6.69 -3.56 7.88
CA ALA A 25 6.27 -3.52 9.27
C ALA A 25 4.75 -3.37 9.34
N ASN A 26 4.16 -3.96 10.36
CA ASN A 26 2.74 -3.85 10.65
C ASN A 26 2.48 -2.77 11.72
N GLN A 27 1.25 -2.69 12.20
CA GLN A 27 0.82 -1.77 13.24
C GLN A 27 1.54 -1.90 14.59
N ASP A 28 2.16 -3.04 14.88
CA ASP A 28 2.86 -3.30 16.15
C ASP A 28 4.28 -2.70 16.19
N CYS A 29 4.70 -2.00 15.13
CA CYS A 29 6.03 -1.42 15.04
C CYS A 29 6.22 -0.24 15.99
N THR A 30 6.71 -0.52 17.20
CA THR A 30 6.99 0.49 18.24
C THR A 30 8.10 1.48 17.90
N GLY A 31 8.99 1.14 16.96
CA GLY A 31 10.08 2.01 16.49
C GLY A 31 9.77 2.80 15.22
N CYS A 32 8.59 2.59 14.62
CA CYS A 32 8.22 3.25 13.37
C CYS A 32 7.82 4.72 13.63
N SER A 33 8.29 5.62 12.76
CA SER A 33 7.99 7.06 12.89
C SER A 33 6.60 7.46 12.39
N ILE A 34 5.98 6.59 11.58
CA ILE A 34 4.61 6.74 11.10
C ILE A 34 3.81 5.58 11.67
N GLN A 35 2.78 5.89 12.45
CA GLN A 35 1.89 4.91 13.08
C GLN A 35 0.45 5.40 12.90
N PRO A 36 -0.23 5.04 11.80
CA PRO A 36 -1.64 5.37 11.65
C PRO A 36 -2.51 4.77 12.77
N PRO A 37 -3.59 5.45 13.15
CA PRO A 37 -4.56 4.89 14.10
C PRO A 37 -5.21 3.62 13.55
N THR A 38 -5.05 2.51 14.27
CA THR A 38 -5.65 1.21 13.89
C THR A 38 -7.18 1.21 14.01
N SER A 39 -7.78 2.19 14.69
CA SER A 39 -9.24 2.33 14.76
C SER A 39 -9.87 2.66 13.41
N ASP A 40 -9.09 3.23 12.49
CA ASP A 40 -9.56 3.72 11.19
C ASP A 40 -9.08 2.85 10.02
N ALA A 41 -8.10 1.97 10.26
CA ALA A 41 -7.63 0.97 9.30
C ALA A 41 -8.64 -0.17 9.14
N PHE A 42 -8.70 -0.78 7.96
CA PHE A 42 -9.58 -1.90 7.68
C PHE A 42 -9.17 -3.11 8.54
N ASP A 43 -10.15 -3.70 9.23
CA ASP A 43 -9.95 -4.76 10.23
C ASP A 43 -8.86 -4.47 11.30
N GLY A 44 -8.47 -3.20 11.45
CA GLY A 44 -7.47 -2.73 12.40
C GLY A 44 -6.02 -3.14 12.09
N THR A 45 -5.73 -3.54 10.86
CA THR A 45 -4.41 -3.96 10.40
C THR A 45 -3.94 -3.12 9.23
N TYR A 46 -2.62 -3.03 9.05
CA TYR A 46 -2.00 -2.46 7.87
C TYR A 46 -0.54 -2.92 7.78
N THR A 47 0.01 -2.94 6.57
CA THR A 47 1.41 -3.28 6.33
C THR A 47 2.08 -2.18 5.50
N ALA A 48 3.16 -1.63 6.07
CA ALA A 48 3.85 -0.46 5.53
C ALA A 48 5.35 -0.67 5.37
N ALA A 49 5.94 0.07 4.44
CA ALA A 49 7.38 0.13 4.23
C ALA A 49 7.81 1.51 3.74
N THR A 50 9.06 1.87 4.04
CA THR A 50 9.73 3.00 3.39
C THR A 50 10.80 2.48 2.45
N TYR A 51 10.60 2.70 1.16
CA TYR A 51 11.62 2.51 0.15
C TYR A 51 12.70 3.59 0.28
N HIS A 52 13.97 3.19 0.23
CA HIS A 52 15.11 4.09 0.21
C HIS A 52 16.05 3.73 -0.95
N PRO A 53 16.29 4.64 -1.91
CA PRO A 53 16.97 4.33 -3.18
C PRO A 53 18.41 3.83 -3.02
N THR A 54 19.07 4.19 -1.92
CA THR A 54 20.47 3.81 -1.66
C THR A 54 20.61 2.46 -0.94
N THR A 55 19.51 1.83 -0.51
CA THR A 55 19.57 0.61 0.33
C THR A 55 18.78 -0.56 -0.25
N ILE A 56 17.69 -0.29 -0.99
CA ILE A 56 16.79 -1.32 -1.53
C ILE A 56 16.49 -0.94 -2.98
N SER A 57 16.43 -1.92 -3.89
CA SER A 57 16.15 -1.69 -5.32
C SER A 57 14.71 -1.22 -5.57
N ASN A 58 13.76 -1.89 -4.91
CA ASN A 58 12.33 -1.64 -4.98
C ASN A 58 11.62 -2.37 -3.83
N ILE A 59 10.39 -1.97 -3.55
CA ILE A 59 9.44 -2.74 -2.73
C ILE A 59 8.23 -3.11 -3.58
N SER A 60 7.55 -4.21 -3.24
CA SER A 60 6.33 -4.62 -3.93
C SER A 60 5.35 -5.35 -3.04
N ILE A 61 4.07 -5.29 -3.45
CA ILE A 61 2.95 -6.00 -2.84
C ILE A 61 2.28 -6.79 -3.97
N THR A 62 2.11 -8.10 -3.78
CA THR A 62 1.48 -8.97 -4.77
C THR A 62 0.33 -9.74 -4.14
N PHE A 63 -0.82 -9.76 -4.80
CA PHE A 63 -1.93 -10.63 -4.43
C PHE A 63 -2.73 -11.05 -5.67
N ASP A 64 -3.41 -12.18 -5.55
CA ASP A 64 -4.30 -12.70 -6.58
C ASP A 64 -5.76 -12.49 -6.15
N PHE A 65 -6.66 -12.32 -7.12
CA PHE A 65 -8.10 -12.19 -6.87
C PHE A 65 -8.91 -12.80 -8.03
N ILE A 66 -10.19 -13.10 -7.79
CA ILE A 66 -11.11 -13.57 -8.83
C ILE A 66 -12.31 -12.63 -8.87
N GLY A 67 -12.39 -11.77 -9.87
CA GLY A 67 -13.45 -10.78 -9.94
C GLY A 67 -13.41 -9.92 -11.19
N THR A 68 -14.45 -9.12 -11.37
CA THR A 68 -14.62 -8.26 -12.56
C THR A 68 -14.19 -6.80 -12.33
N ALA A 69 -13.78 -6.48 -11.10
CA ALA A 69 -13.33 -5.16 -10.69
C ALA A 69 -12.27 -5.29 -9.58
N LEU A 70 -11.52 -4.22 -9.33
CA LEU A 70 -10.58 -4.14 -8.23
C LEU A 70 -10.47 -2.69 -7.76
N TYR A 71 -10.45 -2.50 -6.45
CA TYR A 71 -10.26 -1.23 -5.75
C TYR A 71 -9.18 -1.43 -4.70
N ILE A 72 -8.18 -0.55 -4.65
CA ILE A 72 -7.04 -0.65 -3.73
C ILE A 72 -6.99 0.60 -2.87
N PHE A 73 -6.88 0.39 -1.57
CA PHE A 73 -6.88 1.43 -0.56
C PHE A 73 -5.57 1.37 0.22
N PHE A 74 -4.93 2.52 0.32
CA PHE A 74 -3.77 2.71 1.19
C PHE A 74 -4.19 3.50 2.43
N ILE A 75 -3.26 3.65 3.38
CA ILE A 75 -3.32 4.73 4.36
C ILE A 75 -2.36 5.83 3.91
N LEU A 76 -2.89 6.97 3.47
CA LEU A 76 -2.06 8.10 3.02
C LEU A 76 -1.74 9.03 4.18
N VAL A 77 -0.55 9.63 4.14
CA VAL A 77 -0.02 10.45 5.23
C VAL A 77 0.15 11.89 4.74
N ASN A 78 -0.44 12.83 5.48
CA ASN A 78 -0.36 14.26 5.18
C ASN A 78 0.54 15.02 6.14
N HIS A 79 0.73 14.48 7.34
CA HIS A 79 1.54 15.10 8.37
C HIS A 79 2.34 14.05 9.13
N THR A 80 3.61 14.35 9.40
CA THR A 80 4.50 13.52 10.20
C THR A 80 5.05 14.36 11.35
N SER A 81 5.46 13.70 12.43
CA SER A 81 6.04 14.38 13.61
C SER A 81 7.40 15.05 13.35
N SER A 82 8.03 14.78 12.20
CA SER A 82 9.36 15.27 11.85
C SER A 82 9.51 15.43 10.34
N SER A 83 10.08 16.55 9.90
CA SER A 83 10.38 16.83 8.50
C SER A 83 11.42 15.90 7.85
N LYS A 84 12.07 15.04 8.65
CA LYS A 84 13.00 14.01 8.15
C LYS A 84 12.31 12.70 7.75
N VAL A 85 11.02 12.56 8.04
CA VAL A 85 10.23 11.37 7.75
C VAL A 85 9.49 11.59 6.43
N THR A 86 9.76 10.75 5.43
CA THR A 86 9.04 10.80 4.16
C THR A 86 7.61 10.29 4.34
N ALA A 87 6.65 11.01 3.77
CA ALA A 87 5.25 10.62 3.68
C ALA A 87 4.74 10.65 2.22
N THR A 88 5.66 10.87 1.27
CA THR A 88 5.37 10.80 -0.16
C THR A 88 5.12 9.35 -0.56
N THR A 89 4.03 9.10 -1.27
CA THR A 89 3.72 7.78 -1.82
C THR A 89 3.75 7.83 -3.34
N VAL A 90 4.41 6.86 -3.94
CA VAL A 90 4.41 6.61 -5.38
C VAL A 90 4.24 5.12 -5.58
N ALA A 91 3.30 4.72 -6.42
CA ALA A 91 3.03 3.32 -6.72
C ALA A 91 2.70 3.11 -8.20
N ASN A 92 3.22 2.03 -8.77
CA ASN A 92 2.84 1.52 -10.09
C ASN A 92 2.01 0.25 -9.92
N PHE A 93 0.93 0.13 -10.69
CA PHE A 93 -0.01 -0.98 -10.66
C PHE A 93 0.10 -1.80 -11.93
N THR A 94 0.49 -3.06 -11.78
CA THR A 94 0.62 -4.02 -12.87
C THR A 94 -0.40 -5.12 -12.69
N LEU A 95 -1.36 -5.22 -13.62
CA LEU A 95 -2.40 -6.24 -13.63
C LEU A 95 -2.06 -7.26 -14.73
N ASP A 96 -1.95 -8.53 -14.35
CA ASP A 96 -1.63 -9.64 -15.25
C ASP A 96 -0.39 -9.39 -16.13
N GLY A 97 0.64 -8.81 -15.52
CA GLY A 97 1.90 -8.47 -16.19
C GLY A 97 1.87 -7.20 -17.05
N THR A 98 0.75 -6.49 -17.11
CA THR A 98 0.60 -5.23 -17.85
C THR A 98 0.51 -4.05 -16.90
N LEU A 99 1.33 -3.01 -17.10
CA LEU A 99 1.23 -1.75 -16.35
C LEU A 99 -0.10 -1.06 -16.71
N VAL A 100 -1.00 -0.93 -15.74
CA VAL A 100 -2.36 -0.38 -15.93
C VAL A 100 -2.57 0.97 -15.26
N GLY A 101 -1.65 1.40 -14.39
CA GLY A 101 -1.76 2.70 -13.75
C GLY A 101 -0.58 3.04 -12.87
N ASN A 102 -0.57 4.29 -12.42
CA ASN A 102 0.32 4.81 -11.39
C ASN A 102 -0.46 5.73 -10.44
N PHE A 103 0.10 5.95 -9.27
CA PHE A 103 -0.43 6.85 -8.25
C PHE A 103 0.71 7.61 -7.59
N THR A 104 0.45 8.89 -7.30
CA THR A 104 1.36 9.76 -6.56
C THR A 104 0.58 10.56 -5.52
N HIS A 105 1.05 10.55 -4.28
CA HIS A 105 0.55 11.38 -3.19
C HIS A 105 1.70 12.19 -2.61
N SER A 106 1.44 13.48 -2.37
CA SER A 106 2.34 14.39 -1.67
C SER A 106 1.66 14.86 -0.38
N PRO A 107 2.36 14.87 0.77
CA PRO A 107 1.79 15.29 2.04
C PRO A 107 1.19 16.69 1.97
N ASN A 108 -0.04 16.85 2.46
CA ASN A 108 -0.72 18.15 2.48
C ASN A 108 -1.14 18.54 3.90
N SER A 109 -0.41 19.47 4.50
CA SER A 109 -0.65 19.99 5.87
C SER A 109 -2.02 20.64 6.11
N THR A 110 -2.85 20.82 5.08
CA THR A 110 -4.23 21.34 5.22
C THR A 110 -5.28 20.23 5.35
N LEU A 111 -4.89 18.97 5.15
CA LEU A 111 -5.73 17.79 5.29
C LEU A 111 -5.48 17.09 6.64
N PRO A 112 -6.37 16.18 7.09
CA PRO A 112 -6.11 15.35 8.26
C PRO A 112 -4.80 14.58 8.14
N ASP A 113 -4.12 14.35 9.27
CA ASP A 113 -2.80 13.70 9.35
C ASP A 113 -2.72 12.40 8.54
N PHE A 114 -3.81 11.63 8.55
CA PHE A 114 -3.97 10.39 7.80
C PHE A 114 -5.28 10.41 6.99
N GLN A 115 -5.27 9.74 5.84
CA GLN A 115 -6.46 9.45 5.02
C GLN A 115 -6.68 7.95 4.94
N PHE A 116 -7.95 7.57 4.99
CA PHE A 116 -8.42 6.18 5.02
C PHE A 116 -9.58 6.01 4.04
N ASN A 117 -9.94 4.75 3.77
CA ASN A 117 -11.13 4.37 3.00
C ASN A 117 -11.23 5.15 1.68
N GLU A 118 -12.40 5.71 1.35
CA GLU A 118 -12.65 6.38 0.07
C GLU A 118 -11.71 7.56 -0.20
N THR A 119 -11.20 8.23 0.85
CA THR A 119 -10.25 9.33 0.69
C THR A 119 -8.82 8.88 0.40
N ALA A 120 -8.57 7.57 0.48
CA ALA A 120 -7.29 6.92 0.23
C ALA A 120 -7.39 5.78 -0.81
N LEU A 121 -8.40 5.85 -1.69
CA LEU A 121 -8.46 5.02 -2.90
C LEU A 121 -7.31 5.40 -3.83
N VAL A 122 -6.36 4.48 -4.03
CA VAL A 122 -5.16 4.72 -4.84
C VAL A 122 -5.23 4.12 -6.24
N PHE A 123 -6.10 3.13 -6.44
CA PHE A 123 -6.30 2.51 -7.74
C PHE A 123 -7.70 1.88 -7.83
N SER A 124 -8.31 1.96 -9.01
CA SER A 124 -9.54 1.24 -9.32
C SER A 124 -9.60 0.84 -10.79
N THR A 125 -10.11 -0.35 -11.08
CA THR A 125 -10.43 -0.81 -12.44
C THR A 125 -11.70 -1.66 -12.43
N PHE A 126 -12.39 -1.73 -13.55
CA PHE A 126 -13.62 -2.49 -13.73
C PHE A 126 -13.73 -3.02 -15.17
N GLY A 127 -14.64 -3.97 -15.40
CA GLY A 127 -14.81 -4.58 -16.71
C GLY A 127 -13.75 -5.64 -17.03
N LEU A 128 -13.15 -6.22 -16.00
CA LEU A 128 -12.29 -7.39 -16.13
C LEU A 128 -13.14 -8.63 -16.44
N GLU A 129 -12.52 -9.65 -17.03
CA GLU A 129 -13.14 -10.96 -17.12
C GLU A 129 -13.32 -11.54 -15.71
N ASN A 130 -14.35 -12.36 -15.50
CA ASN A 130 -14.49 -13.04 -14.20
C ASN A 130 -13.53 -14.25 -14.15
N ALA A 131 -12.25 -13.97 -13.96
CA ALA A 131 -11.16 -14.93 -13.94
C ALA A 131 -10.16 -14.62 -12.82
N THR A 132 -9.17 -15.49 -12.65
CA THR A 132 -8.04 -15.19 -11.75
C THR A 132 -7.17 -14.09 -12.35
N HIS A 133 -6.94 -13.05 -11.56
CA HIS A 133 -6.08 -11.93 -11.87
C HIS A 133 -4.98 -11.81 -10.83
N GLN A 134 -3.81 -11.33 -11.26
CA GLN A 134 -2.71 -10.97 -10.36
C GLN A 134 -2.48 -9.47 -10.39
N MET A 135 -2.50 -8.85 -9.20
CA MET A 135 -2.08 -7.47 -9.01
C MET A 135 -0.68 -7.43 -8.42
N VAL A 136 0.21 -6.65 -9.04
CA VAL A 136 1.51 -6.28 -8.50
C VAL A 136 1.58 -4.76 -8.35
N ILE A 137 1.67 -4.33 -7.10
CA ILE A 137 1.95 -2.94 -6.73
C ILE A 137 3.45 -2.82 -6.51
N SER A 138 4.09 -1.83 -7.11
CA SER A 138 5.53 -1.60 -6.93
C SER A 138 5.84 -0.14 -6.63
N ALA A 139 6.84 0.09 -5.77
CA ALA A 139 7.34 1.42 -5.47
C ALA A 139 8.88 1.44 -5.56
N SER A 140 9.37 2.43 -6.29
CA SER A 140 10.79 2.73 -6.49
C SER A 140 10.92 4.17 -6.98
N SER A 141 12.05 4.82 -6.70
CA SER A 141 12.36 6.17 -7.18
C SER A 141 13.88 6.30 -7.30
N PRO A 142 14.42 7.01 -8.31
CA PRO A 142 15.86 7.19 -8.44
C PRO A 142 16.47 8.09 -7.35
N GLU A 143 15.67 8.99 -6.76
CA GLU A 143 16.20 10.08 -5.92
C GLU A 143 15.51 10.17 -4.56
N GLU A 144 14.26 9.72 -4.44
CA GLU A 144 13.43 9.96 -3.26
C GLU A 144 13.10 8.70 -2.48
N SER A 145 12.93 8.84 -1.17
CA SER A 145 12.39 7.78 -0.34
C SER A 145 10.86 7.80 -0.40
N ILE A 146 10.26 6.63 -0.57
CA ILE A 146 8.80 6.49 -0.82
C ILE A 146 8.18 5.68 0.31
N PHE A 147 7.13 6.22 0.93
CA PHE A 147 6.33 5.52 1.93
C PHE A 147 5.13 4.84 1.25
N VAL A 148 4.96 3.55 1.50
CA VAL A 148 3.81 2.76 1.06
C VAL A 148 3.16 2.14 2.29
N ASN A 149 1.84 2.24 2.39
CA ASN A 149 1.07 1.62 3.46
C ASN A 149 -0.19 0.99 2.86
N PHE A 150 -0.20 -0.33 2.73
CA PHE A 150 -1.31 -1.10 2.21
C PHE A 150 -2.27 -1.45 3.34
N ASP A 151 -3.54 -1.08 3.13
CA ASP A 151 -4.63 -1.34 4.06
C ASP A 151 -5.42 -2.55 3.54
N TYR A 152 -6.18 -2.36 2.46
CA TYR A 152 -6.99 -3.44 1.87
C TYR A 152 -7.27 -3.24 0.38
N ALA A 153 -7.75 -4.32 -0.25
CA ALA A 153 -8.33 -4.30 -1.57
C ALA A 153 -9.72 -4.94 -1.60
N LEU A 154 -10.62 -4.42 -2.44
CA LEU A 154 -11.95 -4.96 -2.73
C LEU A 154 -12.02 -5.40 -4.20
N TYR A 155 -12.65 -6.53 -4.49
CA TYR A 155 -12.76 -7.09 -5.84
C TYR A 155 -14.12 -7.74 -6.10
#